data_AF-A0A8T2EZU5-F1
#
_entry.id   AF-A0A8T2EZU5-F1
#
_cell.length_a   1.000
_cell.length_b   1.000
_cell.length_c   1.000
_cell.angle_alpha   90.00
_cell.angle_beta   90.00
_cell.angle_gamma   90.00
#
_symmetry.space_group_name_H-M   'P 1'
#
loop_
_entity.id
_entity.type
_entity.pdbx_description
1 polymer ?
#
loop_
_entity_poly.entity_id
_entity_poly.type
_entity_poly.pdbx_seq_one_letter_code
_entity_poly.pdbx_strand_id
1 'polypeptide(L)'
;MAPTIKRIGSFRTHQKHFVDFFGDDLIVTVTPTASVIRRWIRSVRSYNRNHSVHPLVVGIGVQWRPDSSDPDPPPKTLQLCVGSRCLIIQLGYIYGLPKVLRTFLADPKTTFVGVWNGQDQKKLEKCRHRVEIGKLLDIRMFVRDSRGARMCFCSFEQIVKERLGRVGVRLDPAICMSDWGVYNLNHYQVLQASIESYVCFKLAVEERLWNLKVAANLVI
;
A
#
# COMPACT_ATOMS: atom_id res chain seq x y z
N MET A 1 4.46 -22.39 -6.28
CA MET A 1 3.09 -21.93 -5.96
C MET A 1 3.02 -20.43 -6.25
N ALA A 2 1.92 -19.91 -6.77
CA ALA A 2 1.76 -18.48 -7.06
C ALA A 2 0.70 -17.90 -6.11
N PRO A 3 0.71 -16.59 -5.82
CA PRO A 3 -0.34 -15.98 -5.01
C PRO A 3 -1.72 -16.18 -5.63
N THR A 4 -2.71 -16.46 -4.80
CA THR A 4 -4.09 -16.66 -5.26
C THR A 4 -5.04 -15.67 -4.61
N ILE A 5 -6.19 -15.43 -5.25
CA ILE A 5 -7.22 -14.52 -4.73
C ILE A 5 -8.59 -15.13 -4.90
N LYS A 6 -9.44 -14.96 -3.88
CA LYS A 6 -10.87 -15.25 -3.95
C LYS A 6 -11.67 -14.14 -3.29
N ARG A 7 -12.80 -13.77 -3.90
CA ARG A 7 -13.77 -12.89 -3.25
C ARG A 7 -14.48 -13.67 -2.13
N ILE A 8 -14.44 -13.15 -0.92
CA ILE A 8 -15.07 -13.77 0.26
C ILE A 8 -16.29 -12.98 0.77
N GLY A 9 -16.54 -11.80 0.23
CA GLY A 9 -17.73 -11.02 0.56
C GLY A 9 -17.95 -9.88 -0.41
N SER A 10 -19.22 -9.62 -0.72
CA SER A 10 -19.66 -8.46 -1.49
C SER A 10 -20.76 -7.76 -0.73
N PHE A 11 -20.53 -6.51 -0.35
CA PHE A 11 -21.46 -5.69 0.42
C PHE A 11 -21.75 -4.41 -0.36
N ARG A 12 -22.87 -3.75 -0.05
CA ARG A 12 -23.22 -2.45 -0.66
C ARG A 12 -22.13 -1.38 -0.53
N THR A 13 -21.28 -1.47 0.49
CA THR A 13 -20.27 -0.45 0.81
C THR A 13 -18.85 -0.86 0.48
N HIS A 14 -18.58 -2.16 0.31
CA HIS A 14 -17.23 -2.68 0.13
C HIS A 14 -17.24 -4.13 -0.38
N GLN A 15 -16.13 -4.54 -0.98
CA GLN A 15 -15.85 -5.95 -1.26
C GLN A 15 -14.74 -6.44 -0.33
N LYS A 16 -14.77 -7.73 -0.02
CA LYS A 16 -13.70 -8.41 0.70
C LYS A 16 -13.15 -9.55 -0.14
N HIS A 17 -11.83 -9.63 -0.17
CA HIS A 17 -11.08 -10.68 -0.83
C HIS A 17 -10.12 -11.31 0.16
N PHE A 18 -9.90 -12.60 -0.02
CA PHE A 18 -8.84 -13.35 0.62
C PHE A 18 -7.73 -13.56 -0.42
N VAL A 19 -6.50 -13.25 -0.03
CA VAL A 19 -5.31 -13.50 -0.84
C VAL A 19 -4.40 -14.43 -0.04
N ASP A 20 -4.01 -15.55 -0.66
CA ASP A 20 -2.94 -16.42 -0.16
C ASP A 20 -1.64 -15.99 -0.84
N PHE A 21 -0.72 -15.44 -0.05
CA PHE A 21 0.62 -15.09 -0.49
C PHE A 21 1.64 -16.10 0.07
N PHE A 22 1.75 -17.25 -0.58
CA PHE A 22 2.69 -18.31 -0.20
C PHE A 22 2.51 -18.80 1.26
N GLY A 23 1.27 -18.98 1.68
CA GLY A 23 0.86 -19.35 3.03
C GLY A 23 0.63 -18.17 3.96
N ASP A 24 0.97 -16.94 3.54
CA ASP A 24 0.58 -15.73 4.28
C ASP A 24 -0.83 -15.29 3.87
N ASP A 25 -1.77 -15.40 4.81
CA ASP A 25 -3.15 -15.02 4.59
C ASP A 25 -3.35 -13.51 4.69
N LEU A 26 -3.91 -12.91 3.63
CA LEU A 26 -4.27 -11.49 3.58
C LEU A 26 -5.77 -11.30 3.41
N ILE A 27 -6.33 -10.38 4.20
CA ILE A 27 -7.69 -9.88 4.02
C ILE A 27 -7.63 -8.51 3.35
N VAL A 28 -8.16 -8.44 2.14
CA VAL A 28 -8.20 -7.23 1.33
C VAL A 28 -9.62 -6.67 1.34
N THR A 29 -9.76 -5.41 1.75
CA THR A 29 -11.03 -4.67 1.69
C THR A 29 -10.96 -3.61 0.60
N VAL A 30 -11.85 -3.67 -0.38
CA VAL A 30 -11.96 -2.66 -1.45
C VAL A 30 -13.17 -1.79 -1.18
N THR A 31 -13.01 -0.47 -1.10
CA THR A 31 -14.10 0.43 -0.74
C THR A 31 -13.89 1.89 -1.17
N PRO A 32 -14.95 2.59 -1.57
CA PRO A 32 -14.98 4.06 -1.57
C PRO A 32 -15.61 4.64 -0.29
N THR A 33 -16.07 3.81 0.64
CA THR A 33 -16.99 4.21 1.72
C THR A 33 -16.25 4.70 2.96
N ALA A 34 -16.51 5.95 3.35
CA ALA A 34 -15.90 6.62 4.50
C ALA A 34 -16.00 5.85 5.83
N SER A 35 -17.15 5.23 6.12
CA SER A 35 -17.37 4.47 7.36
C SER A 35 -16.55 3.17 7.42
N VAL A 36 -16.36 2.51 6.27
CA VAL A 36 -15.51 1.30 6.15
C VAL A 36 -14.05 1.68 6.37
N ILE A 37 -13.58 2.76 5.72
CA ILE A 37 -12.22 3.30 5.91
C ILE A 37 -11.97 3.63 7.38
N ARG A 38 -12.89 4.36 8.02
CA ARG A 38 -12.81 4.72 9.44
C ARG A 38 -12.69 3.49 10.33
N ARG A 39 -13.51 2.46 10.08
CA ARG A 39 -13.50 1.21 10.86
C ARG A 39 -12.17 0.47 10.69
N TRP A 40 -11.66 0.39 9.46
CA TRP A 40 -10.38 -0.24 9.17
C TRP A 40 -9.24 0.48 9.91
N ILE A 41 -9.15 1.82 9.83
CA ILE A 41 -8.11 2.61 10.51
C ILE A 41 -8.15 2.41 12.03
N ARG A 42 -9.34 2.44 12.63
CA ARG A 42 -9.51 2.20 14.07
C ARG A 42 -9.05 0.80 14.48
N SER A 43 -9.38 -0.20 13.67
CA SER A 43 -8.98 -1.59 13.90
C SER A 43 -7.46 -1.75 13.88
N VAL A 44 -6.78 -1.26 12.84
CA VAL A 44 -5.31 -1.39 12.73
C VAL A 44 -4.58 -0.59 13.81
N ARG A 45 -5.08 0.60 14.19
CA ARG A 45 -4.51 1.38 15.31
C ARG A 45 -4.69 0.67 16.65
N SER A 46 -5.89 0.14 16.92
CA SER A 46 -6.15 -0.60 18.15
C SER A 46 -5.28 -1.85 18.23
N TYR A 47 -5.18 -2.59 17.14
CA TYR A 47 -4.35 -3.80 17.08
C TYR A 47 -2.88 -3.46 17.32
N ASN A 48 -2.33 -2.45 16.63
CA ASN A 48 -0.94 -2.05 16.81
C ASN A 48 -0.63 -1.59 18.24
N ARG A 49 -1.52 -0.82 18.88
CA ARG A 49 -1.31 -0.37 20.27
C ARG A 49 -1.27 -1.52 21.27
N ASN A 50 -2.06 -2.57 21.03
CA ASN A 50 -2.24 -3.65 21.99
C ASN A 50 -1.31 -4.84 21.73
N HIS A 51 -0.79 -5.01 20.51
CA HIS A 51 -0.06 -6.22 20.11
C HIS A 51 1.27 -5.97 19.39
N SER A 52 1.56 -4.74 18.97
CA SER A 52 2.81 -4.44 18.28
C SER A 52 3.86 -3.92 19.25
N VAL A 53 5.10 -4.39 19.09
CA VAL A 53 6.28 -3.90 19.80
C VAL A 53 6.91 -2.67 19.13
N HIS A 54 6.36 -2.23 17.99
CA HIS A 54 6.90 -1.13 17.20
C HIS A 54 5.83 -0.08 16.83
N PRO A 55 6.23 1.16 16.52
CA PRO A 55 5.37 2.17 15.93
C PRO A 55 4.71 1.68 14.63
N LEU A 56 3.59 2.29 14.26
CA LEU A 56 2.82 1.85 13.11
C LEU A 56 3.63 1.98 11.80
N VAL A 57 3.71 0.87 11.06
CA VAL A 57 4.26 0.82 9.70
C VAL A 57 3.12 0.51 8.74
N VAL A 58 3.05 1.24 7.64
CA VAL A 58 2.00 1.09 6.63
C VAL A 58 2.65 0.97 5.24
N GLY A 59 2.38 -0.14 4.58
CA GLY A 59 2.69 -0.30 3.16
C GLY A 59 1.71 0.48 2.31
N ILE A 60 2.20 1.21 1.32
CA ILE A 60 1.44 2.12 0.47
C ILE A 60 1.58 1.70 -1.00
N GLY A 61 0.49 1.81 -1.72
CA GLY A 61 0.48 1.81 -3.19
C GLY A 61 -0.48 2.88 -3.70
N VAL A 62 -0.23 3.39 -4.89
CA VAL A 62 -1.11 4.33 -5.57
C VAL A 62 -1.21 3.91 -7.03
N GLN A 63 -2.43 3.81 -7.55
CA GLN A 63 -2.64 3.46 -8.96
C GLN A 63 -3.54 4.47 -9.65
N TRP A 64 -3.23 4.74 -10.91
CA TRP A 64 -3.98 5.61 -11.82
C TRP A 64 -4.11 4.93 -13.18
N ARG A 65 -5.03 5.41 -14.00
CA ARG A 65 -5.13 4.98 -15.40
C ARG A 65 -4.17 5.85 -16.23
N PRO A 66 -3.15 5.30 -16.88
CA PRO A 66 -2.36 6.04 -17.85
C PRO A 66 -3.25 6.48 -19.02
N ASP A 67 -3.10 7.73 -19.44
CA ASP A 67 -3.87 8.31 -20.54
C ASP A 67 -2.91 9.10 -21.42
N SER A 68 -2.92 8.86 -22.73
CA SER A 68 -2.05 9.59 -23.66
C SER A 68 -2.46 11.06 -23.82
N SER A 69 -3.71 11.40 -23.45
CA SER A 69 -4.24 12.77 -23.52
C SER A 69 -4.05 13.58 -22.23
N ASP A 70 -3.79 12.91 -21.10
CA ASP A 70 -3.51 13.55 -19.81
C ASP A 70 -2.12 13.11 -19.32
N PRO A 71 -1.10 13.97 -19.39
CA PRO A 71 0.26 13.62 -18.99
C PRO A 71 0.42 13.48 -17.46
N ASP A 72 -0.55 13.92 -16.64
CA ASP A 72 -0.51 13.80 -15.18
C ASP A 72 -1.85 13.26 -14.63
N PRO A 73 -2.24 12.02 -15.01
CA PRO A 73 -3.55 11.50 -14.67
C PRO A 73 -3.73 11.38 -13.16
N PRO A 74 -4.92 11.70 -12.63
CA PRO A 74 -5.16 11.72 -11.19
C PRO A 74 -5.18 10.30 -10.61
N PRO A 75 -4.76 10.13 -9.34
CA PRO A 75 -4.80 8.85 -8.66
C PRO A 75 -6.25 8.33 -8.56
N LYS A 76 -6.44 7.06 -8.91
CA LYS A 76 -7.76 6.40 -8.86
C LYS A 76 -7.92 5.56 -7.62
N THR A 77 -6.83 5.00 -7.10
CA THR A 77 -6.82 4.18 -5.89
C THR A 77 -5.65 4.51 -4.98
N LEU A 78 -5.84 4.26 -3.68
CA LEU A 78 -4.81 4.30 -2.64
C LEU A 78 -4.88 3.00 -1.84
N GLN A 79 -3.78 2.27 -1.76
CA GLN A 79 -3.66 1.05 -0.97
C GLN A 79 -2.96 1.33 0.35
N LEU A 80 -3.50 0.80 1.45
CA LEU A 80 -2.88 0.80 2.77
C LEU A 80 -2.78 -0.65 3.27
N CYS A 81 -1.59 -1.11 3.64
CA CYS A 81 -1.40 -2.43 4.24
C CYS A 81 -0.78 -2.31 5.64
N VAL A 82 -1.38 -3.00 6.61
CA VAL A 82 -0.83 -3.18 7.97
C VAL A 82 -1.05 -4.63 8.40
N GLY A 83 0.04 -5.37 8.63
CA GLY A 83 -0.04 -6.80 8.94
C GLY A 83 -0.65 -7.57 7.78
N SER A 84 -1.61 -8.44 8.08
CA SER A 84 -2.38 -9.22 7.11
C SER A 84 -3.62 -8.49 6.56
N ARG A 85 -3.71 -7.17 6.71
CA ARG A 85 -4.90 -6.40 6.33
C ARG A 85 -4.54 -5.33 5.30
N CYS A 86 -5.11 -5.44 4.10
CA CYS A 86 -5.00 -4.44 3.05
C CYS A 86 -6.34 -3.70 2.89
N LEU A 87 -6.27 -2.39 2.70
CA LEU A 87 -7.40 -1.54 2.36
C LEU A 87 -7.10 -0.87 1.01
N ILE A 88 -7.93 -1.14 0.01
CA ILE A 88 -7.91 -0.46 -1.28
C ILE A 88 -9.01 0.59 -1.28
N ILE A 89 -8.61 1.85 -1.24
CA ILE A 89 -9.51 3.00 -1.24
C ILE A 89 -9.69 3.47 -2.69
N GLN A 90 -10.92 3.45 -3.19
CA GLN A 90 -11.23 3.92 -4.54
C GLN A 90 -11.49 5.44 -4.55
N LEU A 91 -10.41 6.23 -4.70
CA LEU A 91 -10.42 7.70 -4.69
C LEU A 91 -11.30 8.31 -5.80
N GLY A 92 -11.47 7.61 -6.93
CA GLY A 92 -12.37 8.00 -8.01
C GLY A 92 -13.85 8.10 -7.58
N TYR A 93 -14.25 7.33 -6.56
CA TYR A 93 -15.64 7.18 -6.15
C TYR A 93 -15.94 7.70 -4.74
N ILE A 94 -14.94 8.20 -4.03
CA ILE A 94 -15.16 8.80 -2.72
C ILE A 94 -15.74 10.21 -2.88
N TYR A 95 -16.83 10.50 -2.16
CA TYR A 95 -17.46 11.83 -2.15
C TYR A 95 -16.57 12.89 -1.51
N GLY A 96 -15.92 12.53 -0.39
CA GLY A 96 -14.97 13.39 0.30
C GLY A 96 -14.05 12.58 1.21
N LEU A 97 -12.78 13.01 1.30
CA LEU A 97 -11.77 12.30 2.07
C LEU A 97 -12.08 12.39 3.57
N PRO A 98 -12.31 11.27 4.29
CA PRO A 98 -12.68 11.29 5.69
C PRO A 98 -11.57 11.91 6.54
N LYS A 99 -11.92 12.80 7.48
CA LYS A 99 -10.94 13.43 8.39
C LYS A 99 -10.02 12.42 9.08
N VAL A 100 -10.57 11.25 9.47
CA VAL A 100 -9.79 10.16 10.07
C VAL A 100 -8.68 9.62 9.15
N LEU A 101 -8.92 9.58 7.84
CA LEU A 101 -7.92 9.16 6.86
C LEU A 101 -6.86 10.26 6.66
N ARG A 102 -7.27 11.53 6.58
CA ARG A 102 -6.33 12.68 6.53
C ARG A 102 -5.37 12.66 7.72
N THR A 103 -5.90 12.61 8.93
CA THR A 103 -5.09 12.57 10.16
C THR A 103 -4.28 11.29 10.27
N PHE A 104 -4.73 10.19 9.68
CA PHE A 104 -3.95 8.95 9.64
C PHE A 104 -2.73 9.10 8.75
N LEU A 105 -2.90 9.58 7.52
CA LEU A 105 -1.82 9.73 6.53
C LEU A 105 -0.82 10.83 6.90
N ALA A 106 -1.26 11.86 7.62
CA ALA A 106 -0.41 12.93 8.12
C ALA A 106 0.25 12.62 9.48
N ASP A 107 0.05 11.43 10.06
CA ASP A 107 0.55 11.10 11.39
C ASP A 107 2.10 10.96 11.38
N PRO A 108 2.85 11.85 12.05
CA PRO A 108 4.31 11.81 12.00
C PRO A 108 4.88 10.54 12.63
N LYS A 109 4.14 9.89 13.54
CA LYS A 109 4.53 8.65 14.22
C LYS A 109 4.34 7.40 13.36
N THR A 110 3.68 7.52 12.21
CA THR A 110 3.43 6.40 11.30
C THR A 110 4.47 6.38 10.18
N THR A 111 5.11 5.26 9.94
CA THR A 111 6.06 5.08 8.83
C THR A 111 5.31 4.59 7.59
N PHE A 112 5.32 5.39 6.53
CA PHE A 112 4.71 5.07 5.25
C PHE A 112 5.78 4.61 4.27
N VAL A 113 5.57 3.48 3.60
CA VAL A 113 6.56 2.89 2.70
C VAL A 113 5.87 2.38 1.44
N GLY A 114 6.35 2.81 0.28
CA GLY A 114 5.95 2.31 -1.03
C GLY A 114 7.16 1.77 -1.80
N VAL A 115 6.95 1.50 -3.08
CA VAL A 115 7.98 1.05 -4.02
C VAL A 115 7.82 1.79 -5.34
N TRP A 116 8.90 2.33 -5.89
CA TRP A 116 8.84 3.16 -7.11
C TRP A 116 7.88 4.36 -7.01
N ASN A 117 7.66 4.86 -5.80
CA ASN A 117 6.59 5.81 -5.44
C ASN A 117 6.95 7.29 -5.69
N GLY A 118 7.86 7.57 -6.63
CA GLY A 118 8.41 8.91 -6.85
C GLY A 118 7.37 9.96 -7.30
N GLN A 119 6.23 9.51 -7.82
CA GLN A 119 5.13 10.38 -8.24
C GLN A 119 3.94 10.37 -7.27
N ASP A 120 3.83 9.33 -6.44
CA ASP A 120 2.64 9.02 -5.64
C ASP A 120 2.23 10.19 -4.74
N GLN A 121 3.17 10.71 -3.96
CA GLN A 121 2.89 11.79 -3.01
C GLN A 121 2.41 13.06 -3.73
N LYS A 122 3.11 13.46 -4.80
CA LYS A 122 2.75 14.63 -5.61
C LYS A 122 1.38 14.47 -6.29
N LYS A 123 1.07 13.28 -6.80
CA LYS A 123 -0.23 12.97 -7.43
C LYS A 123 -1.37 13.02 -6.41
N LEU A 124 -1.14 12.48 -5.22
CA LEU A 124 -2.09 12.49 -4.11
C LEU A 124 -2.36 13.92 -3.60
N GLU A 125 -1.31 14.73 -3.44
CA GLU A 125 -1.41 16.13 -3.02
C GLU A 125 -2.18 16.99 -4.02
N LYS A 126 -1.93 16.80 -5.32
CA LYS A 126 -2.57 17.57 -6.40
C LYS A 126 -3.99 17.13 -6.75
N CYS A 127 -4.38 15.90 -6.41
CA CYS A 127 -5.71 15.41 -6.77
C CYS A 127 -6.82 16.24 -6.09
N ARG A 128 -8.05 16.14 -6.58
CA ARG A 128 -9.23 16.85 -6.03
C ARG A 128 -9.40 16.71 -4.50
N HIS A 129 -8.91 15.60 -3.94
CA HIS A 129 -9.03 15.29 -2.52
C HIS A 129 -7.88 15.87 -1.68
N ARG A 130 -6.82 16.41 -2.28
CA ARG A 130 -5.64 16.95 -1.60
C ARG A 130 -5.14 16.01 -0.51
N VAL A 131 -4.79 14.80 -0.91
CA VAL A 131 -4.38 13.74 0.02
C VAL A 131 -2.92 13.99 0.38
N GLU A 132 -2.68 14.48 1.59
CA GLU A 132 -1.34 14.63 2.14
C GLU A 132 -0.93 13.34 2.84
N ILE A 133 0.23 12.81 2.48
CA ILE A 133 0.91 11.74 3.22
C ILE A 133 2.16 12.36 3.82
N GLY A 134 2.48 12.01 5.07
CA GLY A 134 3.79 12.29 5.63
C GLY A 134 4.91 11.67 4.78
N LYS A 135 6.16 11.80 5.23
CA LYS A 135 7.32 11.26 4.49
C LYS A 135 7.09 9.81 4.03
N LEU A 136 6.93 9.63 2.71
CA LEU A 136 6.77 8.33 2.06
C LEU A 136 8.15 7.79 1.65
N LEU A 137 8.55 6.69 2.28
CA LEU A 137 9.82 6.03 1.99
C LEU A 137 9.70 5.10 0.79
N ASP A 138 10.72 5.05 -0.04
CA ASP A 138 10.84 4.04 -1.09
C ASP A 138 11.65 2.86 -0.56
N ILE A 139 11.02 1.68 -0.45
CA ILE A 139 11.62 0.49 0.15
C ILE A 139 12.95 0.09 -0.52
N ARG A 140 13.10 0.37 -1.83
CA ARG A 140 14.30 0.00 -2.61
C ARG A 140 15.57 0.66 -2.08
N MET A 141 15.42 1.79 -1.39
CA MET A 141 16.54 2.52 -0.81
C MET A 141 17.08 1.87 0.48
N PHE A 142 16.33 0.94 1.06
CA PHE A 142 16.62 0.38 2.38
C PHE A 142 16.91 -1.13 2.35
N VAL A 143 16.38 -1.85 1.36
CA VAL A 143 16.64 -3.28 1.22
C VAL A 143 18.00 -3.60 0.59
N ARG A 144 18.62 -4.69 1.06
CA ARG A 144 19.90 -5.21 0.58
C ARG A 144 19.81 -6.68 0.21
N ASP A 145 20.58 -7.08 -0.80
CA ASP A 145 20.68 -8.49 -1.20
C ASP A 145 21.43 -9.33 -0.14
N SER A 146 21.48 -10.65 -0.33
CA SER A 146 22.21 -11.58 0.55
C SER A 146 23.70 -11.28 0.70
N ARG A 147 24.29 -10.48 -0.19
CA ARG A 147 25.70 -10.02 -0.15
C ARG A 147 25.83 -8.62 0.46
N GLY A 148 24.74 -8.03 0.92
CA GLY A 148 24.70 -6.68 1.49
C GLY A 148 24.68 -5.56 0.44
N ALA A 149 24.56 -5.86 -0.86
CA ALA A 149 24.48 -4.85 -1.90
C ALA A 149 23.10 -4.15 -1.89
N ARG A 150 23.07 -2.85 -2.16
CA ARG A 150 21.81 -2.09 -2.23
C ARG A 150 20.96 -2.55 -3.40
N MET A 151 19.66 -2.70 -3.20
CA MET A 151 18.71 -3.13 -4.23
C MET A 151 17.94 -1.96 -4.87
N CYS A 152 18.48 -0.74 -4.82
CA CYS A 152 17.78 0.48 -5.27
C CYS A 152 17.40 0.47 -6.77
N PHE A 153 18.11 -0.30 -7.60
CA PHE A 153 17.85 -0.45 -9.03
C PHE A 153 17.19 -1.78 -9.41
N CYS A 154 16.90 -2.64 -8.43
CA CYS A 154 16.28 -3.93 -8.68
C CYS A 154 14.80 -3.81 -9.01
N SER A 155 14.30 -4.72 -9.84
CA SER A 155 12.86 -4.85 -10.08
C SER A 155 12.13 -5.29 -8.81
N PHE A 156 10.82 -5.05 -8.76
CA PHE A 156 9.98 -5.54 -7.65
C PHE A 156 10.14 -7.06 -7.47
N GLU A 157 10.13 -7.82 -8.56
CA GLU A 157 10.30 -9.27 -8.53
C GLU A 157 11.66 -9.71 -7.99
N GLN A 158 12.74 -9.03 -8.37
CA GLN A 158 14.08 -9.30 -7.82
C GLN A 158 14.11 -9.06 -6.31
N ILE A 159 13.48 -7.98 -5.83
CA ILE A 159 13.40 -7.67 -4.40
C ILE A 159 12.60 -8.74 -3.64
N VAL A 160 11.42 -9.13 -4.14
CA VAL A 160 10.60 -10.16 -3.49
C VAL A 160 11.34 -11.50 -3.46
N LYS A 161 11.99 -11.88 -4.57
CA LYS A 161 12.77 -13.11 -4.64
C LYS A 161 13.90 -13.12 -3.62
N GLU A 162 14.70 -12.07 -3.59
CA GLU A 162 15.91 -12.01 -2.76
C GLU A 162 15.60 -11.87 -1.27
N ARG A 163 14.60 -11.05 -0.92
CA ARG A 163 14.29 -10.75 0.49
C ARG A 163 13.28 -11.71 1.11
N LEU A 164 12.29 -12.15 0.34
CA LEU A 164 11.19 -12.97 0.85
C LEU A 164 11.26 -14.43 0.36
N GLY A 165 12.22 -14.77 -0.49
CA GLY A 165 12.35 -16.11 -1.07
C GLY A 165 11.18 -16.51 -1.97
N ARG A 166 10.41 -15.53 -2.48
CA ARG A 166 9.19 -15.80 -3.28
C ARG A 166 9.43 -15.48 -4.74
N VAL A 167 9.33 -16.49 -5.61
CA VAL A 167 9.56 -16.39 -7.05
C VAL A 167 8.24 -16.15 -7.79
N GLY A 168 8.27 -15.40 -8.90
CA GLY A 168 7.10 -15.16 -9.75
C GLY A 168 6.17 -14.06 -9.25
N VAL A 169 6.61 -13.27 -8.26
CA VAL A 169 5.88 -12.12 -7.75
C VAL A 169 6.33 -10.87 -8.48
N ARG A 170 5.61 -10.51 -9.54
CA ARG A 170 5.90 -9.33 -10.37
C ARG A 170 4.70 -8.39 -10.44
N LEU A 171 4.96 -7.12 -10.68
CA LEU A 171 3.93 -6.17 -11.09
C LEU A 171 3.76 -6.33 -12.61
N ASP A 172 2.61 -6.86 -13.04
CA ASP A 172 2.35 -7.10 -14.46
C ASP A 172 2.10 -5.77 -15.17
N PRO A 173 2.87 -5.43 -16.23
CA PRO A 173 2.68 -4.20 -16.98
C PRO A 173 1.27 -4.02 -17.53
N ALA A 174 0.60 -5.09 -17.98
CA ALA A 174 -0.77 -5.00 -18.48
C ALA A 174 -1.76 -4.61 -17.38
N ILE A 175 -1.52 -5.05 -16.14
CA ILE A 175 -2.32 -4.65 -14.97
C ILE A 175 -1.96 -3.22 -14.55
N CYS A 176 -0.67 -2.87 -14.50
CA CYS A 176 -0.23 -1.49 -14.20
C CYS A 176 -0.87 -0.48 -15.15
N MET A 177 -0.94 -0.80 -16.44
CA MET A 177 -1.51 0.05 -17.49
C MET A 177 -3.04 -0.09 -17.64
N SER A 178 -3.69 -0.92 -16.81
CA SER A 178 -5.13 -1.14 -16.88
C SER A 178 -5.94 0.06 -16.36
N ASP A 179 -7.25 0.00 -16.56
CA ASP A 179 -8.15 1.02 -16.01
C ASP A 179 -8.36 0.84 -14.51
N TRP A 180 -7.56 1.53 -13.69
CA TRP A 180 -7.74 1.60 -12.24
C TRP A 180 -8.90 2.50 -11.80
N GLY A 181 -9.52 3.21 -12.73
CA GLY A 181 -10.68 4.06 -12.51
C GLY A 181 -12.00 3.31 -12.49
N VAL A 182 -12.03 2.00 -12.83
CA VAL A 182 -13.28 1.21 -12.82
C VAL A 182 -13.84 1.01 -11.42
N TYR A 183 -15.17 0.95 -11.33
CA TYR A 183 -15.86 0.76 -10.05
C TYR A 183 -15.64 -0.64 -9.48
N ASN A 184 -15.68 -1.66 -10.33
CA ASN A 184 -15.43 -3.03 -9.95
C ASN A 184 -14.02 -3.44 -10.39
N LEU A 185 -13.04 -3.27 -9.50
CA LEU A 185 -11.70 -3.78 -9.73
C LEU A 185 -11.75 -5.30 -9.92
N ASN A 186 -11.04 -5.80 -10.94
CA ASN A 186 -10.94 -7.23 -11.18
C ASN A 186 -9.98 -7.90 -10.18
N HIS A 187 -9.99 -9.24 -10.14
CA HIS A 187 -9.14 -10.00 -9.23
C HIS A 187 -7.65 -9.73 -9.43
N TYR A 188 -7.19 -9.51 -10.66
CA TYR A 188 -5.79 -9.23 -10.95
C TYR A 188 -5.33 -7.87 -10.40
N GLN A 189 -6.16 -6.82 -10.56
CA GLN A 189 -5.94 -5.50 -9.98
C GLN A 189 -5.90 -5.56 -8.46
N VAL A 190 -6.88 -6.23 -7.83
CA VAL A 190 -6.93 -6.37 -6.37
C VAL A 190 -5.72 -7.14 -5.84
N LEU A 191 -5.36 -8.25 -6.49
CA LEU A 191 -4.22 -9.08 -6.12
C LEU A 191 -2.92 -8.27 -6.19
N GLN A 192 -2.61 -7.66 -7.33
CA GLN A 192 -1.39 -6.88 -7.52
C GLN A 192 -1.27 -5.73 -6.52
N ALA A 193 -2.31 -4.92 -6.38
CA ALA A 193 -2.30 -3.76 -5.49
C ALA A 193 -2.17 -4.17 -4.01
N SER A 194 -2.77 -5.31 -3.63
CA SER A 194 -2.64 -5.85 -2.26
C SER A 194 -1.25 -6.44 -1.98
N ILE A 195 -0.64 -7.13 -2.95
CA ILE A 195 0.71 -7.70 -2.82
C ILE A 195 1.76 -6.60 -2.78
N GLU A 196 1.66 -5.60 -3.65
CA GLU A 196 2.57 -4.46 -3.70
C GLU A 196 2.67 -3.79 -2.33
N SER A 197 1.51 -3.39 -1.77
CA SER A 197 1.45 -2.76 -0.46
C SER A 197 1.84 -3.71 0.68
N TYR A 198 1.50 -5.00 0.60
CA TYR A 198 1.90 -6.00 1.61
C TYR A 198 3.41 -6.24 1.65
N VAL A 199 4.06 -6.39 0.50
CA VAL A 199 5.52 -6.56 0.40
C VAL A 199 6.22 -5.32 0.96
N CYS A 200 5.75 -4.11 0.62
CA CYS A 200 6.31 -2.87 1.19
C CYS A 200 6.18 -2.84 2.72
N PHE A 201 5.01 -3.21 3.27
CA PHE A 201 4.81 -3.33 4.71
C PHE A 201 5.77 -4.35 5.33
N LYS A 202 5.83 -5.56 4.78
CA LYS A 202 6.61 -6.68 5.34
C LYS A 202 8.10 -6.35 5.39
N LEU A 203 8.64 -5.87 4.27
CA LEU A 203 10.05 -5.46 4.19
C LEU A 203 10.36 -4.26 5.08
N ALA A 204 9.46 -3.28 5.17
CA ALA A 204 9.66 -2.15 6.07
C ALA A 204 9.71 -2.56 7.54
N VAL A 205 9.00 -3.63 7.91
CA VAL A 205 9.05 -4.21 9.25
C VAL A 205 10.35 -4.97 9.48
N GLU A 206 10.76 -5.80 8.52
CA GLU A 206 12.04 -6.54 8.56
C GLU A 206 13.25 -5.57 8.68
N GLU A 207 13.24 -4.48 7.93
CA GLU A 207 14.27 -3.44 7.95
C GLU A 207 14.10 -2.41 9.09
N ARG A 208 13.07 -2.57 9.94
CA ARG A 208 12.79 -1.71 11.10
C ARG A 208 12.77 -0.20 10.77
N LEU A 209 12.15 0.18 9.65
CA LEU A 209 12.24 1.54 9.11
C LEU A 209 11.64 2.63 10.00
N TRP A 210 10.88 2.27 11.04
CA TRP A 210 10.45 3.20 12.09
C TRP A 210 11.62 3.81 12.88
N ASN A 211 12.77 3.13 12.98
CA ASN A 211 13.94 3.65 13.69
C ASN A 211 14.56 4.87 12.99
N LEU A 212 14.40 5.01 11.68
CA LEU A 212 14.86 6.18 10.93
C LEU A 212 14.17 7.46 11.41
N LYS A 213 12.92 7.35 11.87
CA LYS A 213 12.17 8.47 12.44
C LYS A 213 12.61 8.80 13.86
N VAL A 214 12.97 7.78 14.65
CA VAL A 214 13.51 7.99 16.01
C VAL A 214 14.83 8.74 15.91
N ALA A 215 15.73 8.33 15.01
CA ALA A 215 16.99 9.01 14.79
C ALA A 215 16.82 10.47 14.34
N ALA A 216 15.84 10.75 13.46
CA ALA A 216 15.55 12.12 13.02
C ALA A 216 15.02 13.04 14.15
N ASN A 217 14.37 12.47 15.17
CA ASN A 217 13.84 13.22 16.32
C ASN A 217 14.85 13.40 17.47
N LEU A 218 15.99 12.71 17.43
CA LEU A 218 17.07 12.82 18.43
C LEU A 218 18.15 13.85 18.04
N VAL A 219 18.02 14.48 16.88
CA VAL A 219 18.97 15.49 16.34
C VAL A 219 18.38 16.91 16.46
N ILE A 220 17.46 17.13 17.39
CA ILE A 220 16.90 18.45 17.74
C ILE A 220 17.24 18.76 19.19
#